data_AF-A0A7J9WZX8-F1
#
_entry.id   AF-A0A7J9WZX8-F1
#
_cell.length_a   1.000
_cell.length_b   1.000
_cell.length_c   1.000
_cell.angle_alpha   90.00
_cell.angle_beta   90.00
_cell.angle_gamma   90.00
#
_symmetry.space_group_name_H-M   'P 1'
#
loop_
_entity.id
_entity.type
_entity.pdbx_description
1 polymer ?
#
loop_
_entity_poly.entity_id
_entity_poly.type
_entity_poly.pdbx_seq_one_letter_code
_entity_poly.pdbx_strand_id
1 'polypeptide(L)'
;MKTIEAAGVKRYLIATVGLASMIILVGTACGIPETGEQRANDPRASDLPQSCAELWNEVREDVGASGLPDGEARRQADLARAECEGLEGSEYPPGARSARTAQEAQGPECATDDERRNAPPPDDRSKVAVYYSCKADVGTDNRPVYMFARDVPSGEGGSEERLRTAVVSYLEGPRDAEAARGYTTAFGDDVTPDAVDSVTIQGHTAIINFEPRIGAHMPGTTTAGQVMELELRWLVLQFQEIETTTLQLAGDCNRFWRLLEQECRDISR
;
A
#
# COMPACT_ATOMS: atom_id res chain seq x y z
N MET A 1 -41.94 -9.36 -45.54
CA MET A 1 -42.40 -8.33 -44.57
C MET A 1 -43.46 -8.96 -43.67
N LYS A 2 -43.09 -9.29 -42.44
CA LYS A 2 -44.00 -9.76 -41.39
C LYS A 2 -43.62 -9.04 -40.10
N THR A 3 -44.53 -8.21 -39.63
CA THR A 3 -44.50 -7.48 -38.36
C THR A 3 -45.15 -8.38 -37.31
N ILE A 4 -44.48 -8.66 -36.19
CA ILE A 4 -45.15 -9.14 -34.97
C ILE A 4 -44.53 -8.45 -33.74
N GLU A 5 -45.44 -7.79 -33.06
CA GLU A 5 -45.56 -7.19 -31.73
C GLU A 5 -44.55 -7.45 -30.62
N ALA A 6 -44.33 -6.37 -29.85
CA ALA A 6 -43.70 -6.30 -28.55
C ALA A 6 -44.72 -6.51 -27.42
N ALA A 7 -44.31 -7.15 -26.32
CA ALA A 7 -44.96 -7.02 -25.01
C ALA A 7 -44.02 -7.47 -23.88
N GLY A 8 -44.01 -6.70 -22.77
CA GLY A 8 -43.67 -7.27 -21.46
C GLY A 8 -42.79 -6.43 -20.52
N VAL A 9 -43.23 -5.25 -20.11
CA VAL A 9 -42.65 -4.52 -18.95
C VAL A 9 -43.29 -5.07 -17.66
N LYS A 10 -42.51 -5.70 -16.78
CA LYS A 10 -42.91 -6.05 -15.42
C LYS A 10 -42.45 -4.98 -14.43
N ARG A 11 -43.41 -4.31 -13.79
CA ARG A 11 -43.19 -3.45 -12.62
C ARG A 11 -43.26 -4.33 -11.35
N TYR A 12 -42.21 -4.29 -10.52
CA TYR A 12 -42.26 -4.83 -9.16
C TYR A 12 -42.51 -3.68 -8.18
N LEU A 13 -43.60 -3.83 -7.42
CA LEU A 13 -43.96 -3.04 -6.24
C LEU A 13 -43.34 -3.78 -5.04
N ILE A 14 -42.48 -3.15 -4.25
CA ILE A 14 -42.08 -3.68 -2.94
C ILE A 14 -42.52 -2.67 -1.88
N ALA A 15 -43.38 -3.16 -1.00
CA ALA A 15 -43.99 -2.45 0.11
C ALA A 15 -43.02 -2.34 1.30
N THR A 16 -43.09 -1.18 1.93
CA THR A 16 -42.42 -0.77 3.17
C THR A 16 -42.98 -1.52 4.38
N VAL A 17 -42.10 -2.03 5.24
CA VAL A 17 -42.43 -2.42 6.62
C VAL A 17 -41.49 -1.69 7.57
N GLY A 18 -42.06 -0.79 8.36
CA GLY A 18 -41.37 -0.10 9.45
C GLY A 18 -41.36 -0.96 10.72
N LEU A 19 -40.28 -0.85 11.49
CA LEU A 19 -40.18 -1.36 12.85
C LEU A 19 -39.47 -0.31 13.70
N ALA A 20 -40.25 0.30 14.58
CA ALA A 20 -39.80 1.20 15.63
C ALA A 20 -39.03 0.41 16.69
N SER A 21 -37.84 0.86 17.06
CA SER A 21 -37.11 0.35 18.22
C SER A 21 -37.02 1.42 19.30
N MET A 22 -37.54 0.98 20.44
CA MET A 22 -37.70 1.58 21.76
C MET A 22 -36.35 1.99 22.36
N ILE A 23 -36.19 3.27 22.71
CA ILE A 23 -35.05 3.79 23.49
C ILE A 23 -35.45 3.73 24.96
N ILE A 24 -34.76 2.90 25.74
CA ILE A 24 -34.84 2.87 27.20
C ILE A 24 -33.76 3.78 27.77
N LEU A 25 -34.21 4.84 28.45
CA LEU A 25 -33.42 5.69 29.33
C LEU A 25 -33.06 4.91 30.61
N VAL A 26 -31.77 4.78 30.89
CA VAL A 26 -31.26 4.52 32.24
C VAL A 26 -30.27 5.62 32.60
N GLY A 27 -30.69 6.49 33.51
CA GLY A 27 -29.81 7.44 34.18
C GLY A 27 -29.16 6.78 35.39
N THR A 28 -27.85 6.96 35.52
CA THR A 28 -27.14 6.83 36.79
C THR A 28 -26.12 7.95 36.88
N ALA A 29 -26.11 8.59 38.04
CA ALA A 29 -25.39 9.81 38.37
C ALA A 29 -23.92 9.56 38.75
N CYS A 30 -23.20 10.68 38.83
CA CYS A 30 -21.93 10.93 39.54
C CYS A 30 -20.62 10.63 38.82
N GLY A 31 -19.93 11.72 38.46
CA GLY A 31 -18.51 11.74 38.09
C GLY A 31 -18.19 13.00 37.30
N ILE A 32 -17.79 14.09 37.98
CA ILE A 32 -17.18 15.25 37.32
C ILE A 32 -15.85 14.75 36.74
N PRO A 33 -15.58 14.85 35.43
CA PRO A 33 -14.26 14.53 34.91
C PRO A 33 -13.29 15.62 35.37
N GLU A 34 -12.30 15.23 36.17
CA GLU A 34 -11.10 16.04 36.40
C GLU A 34 -10.45 16.33 35.05
N THR A 35 -10.16 17.59 34.78
CA THR A 35 -9.47 18.04 33.57
C THR A 35 -8.05 17.47 33.53
N GLY A 36 -7.62 17.00 32.34
CA GLY A 36 -6.32 16.35 32.12
C GLY A 36 -5.08 17.19 32.47
N GLU A 37 -5.26 18.49 32.71
CA GLU A 37 -4.18 19.41 33.05
C GLU A 37 -3.62 19.22 34.48
N GLN A 38 -4.41 18.64 35.40
CA GLN A 38 -3.96 18.42 36.79
C GLN A 38 -3.17 17.11 37.02
N ARG A 39 -3.12 16.19 36.05
CA ARG A 39 -2.41 14.90 36.19
C ARG A 39 -1.03 14.84 35.53
N ALA A 40 -0.63 15.86 34.78
CA ALA A 40 0.71 15.95 34.20
C ALA A 40 1.80 16.35 35.23
N ASN A 41 1.41 16.67 36.47
CA ASN A 41 2.32 17.01 37.58
C ASN A 41 2.38 15.85 38.60
N ASP A 42 2.80 14.66 38.17
CA ASP A 42 3.14 13.58 39.11
C ASP A 42 4.50 13.91 39.79
N PRO A 43 4.54 14.16 41.11
CA PRO A 43 5.77 14.51 41.82
C PRO A 43 6.85 13.40 41.79
N ARG A 44 6.54 12.21 41.27
CA ARG A 44 7.47 11.08 41.14
C ARG A 44 8.36 11.12 39.89
N ALA A 45 8.11 12.04 38.94
CA ALA A 45 8.99 12.21 37.77
C ALA A 45 10.37 12.80 38.14
N SER A 46 10.50 13.36 39.35
CA SER A 46 11.72 14.01 39.86
C SER A 46 12.90 13.07 40.13
N ASP A 47 12.63 11.76 40.28
CA ASP A 47 13.62 10.75 40.69
C ASP A 47 14.12 9.89 39.51
N LEU A 48 13.74 10.22 38.27
CA LEU A 48 14.20 9.49 37.10
C LEU A 48 15.65 9.86 36.73
N PRO A 49 16.48 8.90 36.28
CA PRO A 49 17.76 9.20 35.65
C PRO A 49 17.58 10.23 34.53
N GLN A 50 18.54 11.16 34.35
CA GLN A 50 18.44 12.23 33.34
C GLN A 50 18.08 11.71 31.94
N SER A 51 18.59 10.55 31.55
CA SER A 51 18.28 9.89 30.27
C SER A 51 16.82 9.49 30.12
N CYS A 52 16.13 9.18 31.23
CA CYS A 52 14.70 8.87 31.23
C CYS A 52 13.82 10.12 31.31
N ALA A 53 14.34 11.21 31.90
CA ALA A 53 13.62 12.48 31.92
C ALA A 53 13.49 13.10 30.53
N GLU A 54 14.51 12.98 29.67
CA GLU A 54 14.47 13.45 28.27
C GLU A 54 13.47 12.63 27.44
N LEU A 55 13.55 11.30 27.49
CA LEU A 55 12.61 10.38 26.82
C LEU A 55 11.16 10.60 27.25
N TRP A 56 10.93 10.85 28.55
CA TRP A 56 9.60 11.13 29.07
C TRP A 56 9.05 12.48 28.60
N ASN A 57 9.91 13.50 28.45
CA ASN A 57 9.49 14.80 27.94
C ASN A 57 9.10 14.72 26.46
N GLU A 58 9.84 13.96 25.65
CA GLU A 58 9.55 13.76 24.23
C GLU A 58 8.21 13.03 24.03
N VAL A 59 7.98 11.92 24.74
CA VAL A 59 6.70 11.18 24.69
C VAL A 59 5.53 12.06 25.16
N ARG A 60 5.74 12.89 26.18
CA ARG A 60 4.70 13.80 26.68
C ARG A 60 4.36 14.90 25.68
N GLU A 61 5.35 15.45 24.97
CA GLU A 61 5.11 16.43 23.91
C GLU A 61 4.37 15.80 22.73
N ASP A 62 4.77 14.60 22.31
CA ASP A 62 4.12 13.88 21.22
C ASP A 62 2.68 13.49 21.56
N VAL A 63 2.43 12.94 22.76
CA VAL A 63 1.08 12.58 23.22
C VAL A 63 0.20 13.83 23.38
N GLY A 64 0.76 14.95 23.86
CA GLY A 64 0.04 16.22 23.98
C GLY A 64 -0.33 16.83 22.63
N ALA A 65 0.52 16.67 21.61
CA ALA A 65 0.30 17.23 20.28
C ALA A 65 -0.60 16.36 19.38
N SER A 66 -0.63 15.05 19.59
CA SER A 66 -1.26 14.08 18.66
C SER A 66 -2.76 13.87 18.87
N GLY A 67 -3.37 14.44 19.92
CA GLY A 67 -4.82 14.34 20.15
C GLY A 67 -5.32 12.89 20.32
N LEU A 68 -4.44 12.00 20.77
CA LEU A 68 -4.74 10.58 20.94
C LEU A 68 -5.84 10.36 21.99
N PRO A 69 -6.71 9.36 21.78
CA PRO A 69 -7.67 8.96 22.82
C PRO A 69 -6.94 8.47 24.07
N ASP A 70 -7.47 8.79 25.26
CA ASP A 70 -6.84 8.58 26.58
C ASP A 70 -6.25 7.17 26.82
N GLY A 71 -6.80 6.13 26.17
CA GLY A 71 -6.31 4.76 26.26
C GLY A 71 -5.00 4.52 25.52
N GLU A 72 -4.80 5.14 24.36
CA GLU A 72 -3.60 5.01 23.52
C GLU A 72 -2.42 5.76 24.15
N ALA A 73 -2.70 6.98 24.66
CA ALA A 73 -1.75 7.79 25.40
C ALA A 73 -1.18 7.06 26.64
N ARG A 74 -2.04 6.36 27.39
CA ARG A 74 -1.62 5.52 28.53
C ARG A 74 -0.74 4.35 28.08
N ARG A 75 -1.11 3.67 27.00
CA ARG A 75 -0.33 2.54 26.48
C ARG A 75 1.08 2.98 26.05
N GLN A 76 1.21 4.13 25.39
CA GLN A 76 2.52 4.68 25.02
C GLN A 76 3.36 5.08 26.24
N ALA A 77 2.74 5.71 27.25
CA ALA A 77 3.41 6.04 28.50
C ALA A 77 3.91 4.80 29.27
N ASP A 78 3.11 3.73 29.30
CA ASP A 78 3.48 2.46 29.95
C ASP A 78 4.62 1.74 29.21
N LEU A 79 4.66 1.80 27.87
CA LEU A 79 5.77 1.25 27.08
C LEU A 79 7.08 2.01 27.33
N ALA A 80 7.04 3.34 27.26
CA ALA A 80 8.22 4.19 27.49
C ALA A 80 8.78 3.97 28.91
N ARG A 81 7.89 3.76 29.89
CA ARG A 81 8.27 3.44 31.26
C ARG A 81 8.93 2.06 31.37
N ALA A 82 8.38 1.03 30.73
CA ALA A 82 8.95 -0.32 30.73
C ALA A 82 10.36 -0.35 30.10
N GLU A 83 10.59 0.46 29.06
CA GLU A 83 11.91 0.63 28.46
C GLU A 83 12.91 1.28 29.43
N CYS A 84 12.47 2.28 30.20
CA CYS A 84 13.28 2.92 31.24
C CYS A 84 13.62 1.99 32.40
N GLU A 85 12.64 1.23 32.92
CA GLU A 85 12.86 0.28 34.02
C GLU A 85 13.74 -0.92 33.59
N GLY A 86 13.76 -1.26 32.30
CA GLY A 86 14.66 -2.29 31.75
C GLY A 86 16.14 -1.91 31.69
N LEU A 87 16.50 -0.65 31.97
CA LEU A 87 17.88 -0.16 31.89
C LEU A 87 18.67 -0.26 33.19
N GLU A 88 18.02 -0.41 34.36
CA GLU A 88 18.68 -0.33 35.67
C GLU A 88 19.36 -1.63 36.16
N GLY A 89 19.29 -2.73 35.41
CA GLY A 89 19.79 -4.04 35.87
C GLY A 89 20.94 -4.66 35.07
N SER A 90 21.44 -4.00 34.04
CA SER A 90 22.33 -4.62 33.05
C SER A 90 23.75 -4.08 33.17
N GLU A 91 24.58 -4.72 34.02
CA GLU A 91 26.05 -4.71 33.92
C GLU A 91 26.47 -5.29 32.55
N TYR A 92 26.40 -4.47 31.51
CA TYR A 92 26.94 -4.78 30.19
C TYR A 92 28.14 -3.87 29.92
N PRO A 93 29.27 -4.42 29.44
CA PRO A 93 30.47 -3.64 29.20
C PRO A 93 30.20 -2.49 28.21
N PRO A 94 30.74 -1.28 28.48
CA PRO A 94 30.59 -0.12 27.62
C PRO A 94 31.36 -0.36 26.31
N GLY A 95 30.66 -0.87 25.30
CA GLY A 95 31.25 -1.17 23.99
C GLY A 95 30.39 -2.06 23.10
N ALA A 96 29.48 -2.86 23.66
CA ALA A 96 28.69 -3.81 22.86
C ALA A 96 27.39 -3.21 22.25
N ARG A 97 26.85 -2.13 22.81
CA ARG A 97 25.62 -1.48 22.26
C ARG A 97 25.89 -0.63 21.02
N SER A 98 27.08 -0.02 20.89
CA SER A 98 27.39 0.82 19.73
C SER A 98 27.49 0.03 18.41
N ALA A 99 27.87 -1.25 18.48
CA ALA A 99 27.99 -2.08 17.28
C ALA A 99 26.66 -2.71 16.84
N ARG A 100 25.72 -2.97 17.77
CA ARG A 100 24.41 -3.58 17.44
C ARG A 100 23.42 -2.54 16.89
N THR A 101 23.35 -1.37 17.52
CA THR A 101 22.47 -0.28 17.05
C THR A 101 22.97 0.37 15.76
N ALA A 102 24.27 0.32 15.46
CA ALA A 102 24.82 0.78 14.18
C ALA A 102 24.66 -0.25 13.03
N GLN A 103 24.35 -1.52 13.33
CA GLN A 103 24.14 -2.57 12.32
C GLN A 103 22.64 -2.80 12.03
N GLU A 104 21.73 -2.46 12.95
CA GLU A 104 20.29 -2.35 12.69
C GLU A 104 19.88 -1.01 12.04
N ALA A 105 20.77 -0.02 11.98
CA ALA A 105 20.55 1.29 11.34
C ALA A 105 21.11 1.40 9.91
N GLN A 106 21.74 0.35 9.39
CA GLN A 106 22.02 0.27 7.95
C GLN A 106 20.72 -0.20 7.32
N GLY A 107 19.94 0.71 6.74
CA GLY A 107 18.88 0.36 5.80
C GLY A 107 19.49 0.31 4.41
N PRO A 108 19.67 -0.88 3.81
CA PRO A 108 20.30 -0.97 2.50
C PRO A 108 19.51 -1.90 1.58
N GLU A 109 19.49 -1.71 0.29
CA GLU A 109 19.93 -0.65 -0.57
C GLU A 109 19.52 -1.28 -1.89
N CYS A 110 18.57 -0.69 -2.62
CA CYS A 110 18.55 -1.03 -4.03
C CYS A 110 19.69 -0.23 -4.68
N ALA A 111 20.90 -0.80 -4.60
CA ALA A 111 22.03 -0.63 -5.51
C ALA A 111 23.13 -1.67 -5.20
N THR A 112 22.95 -2.89 -5.73
CA THR A 112 24.07 -3.73 -6.23
C THR A 112 23.70 -4.50 -7.50
N ASP A 113 22.42 -4.61 -7.85
CA ASP A 113 21.98 -5.39 -9.01
C ASP A 113 21.79 -4.49 -10.25
N ASP A 114 22.86 -3.81 -10.70
CA ASP A 114 22.88 -3.11 -11.99
C ASP A 114 22.43 -4.04 -13.14
N GLU A 115 22.70 -5.34 -13.01
CA GLU A 115 22.25 -6.38 -13.94
C GLU A 115 20.72 -6.48 -14.07
N ARG A 116 19.94 -6.00 -13.09
CA ARG A 116 18.46 -6.02 -13.12
C ARG A 116 17.86 -4.69 -13.53
N ARG A 117 18.66 -3.62 -13.47
CA ARG A 117 18.22 -2.26 -13.78
C ARG A 117 17.94 -2.17 -15.28
N ASN A 118 16.68 -1.90 -15.64
CA ASN A 118 16.24 -1.86 -17.06
C ASN A 118 16.63 -3.13 -17.85
N ALA A 119 16.77 -4.27 -17.16
CA ALA A 119 17.15 -5.52 -17.79
C ALA A 119 16.06 -5.97 -18.77
N PRO A 120 16.44 -6.62 -19.89
CA PRO A 120 15.45 -7.11 -20.83
C PRO A 120 14.55 -8.16 -20.18
N PRO A 121 13.30 -8.29 -20.65
CA PRO A 121 12.42 -9.34 -20.17
C PRO A 121 12.97 -10.73 -20.53
N PRO A 122 12.59 -11.78 -19.80
CA PRO A 122 13.05 -13.14 -20.07
C PRO A 122 12.56 -13.61 -21.45
N ASP A 123 13.45 -14.22 -22.24
CA ASP A 123 13.12 -14.85 -23.53
C ASP A 123 12.28 -16.15 -23.36
N ASP A 124 12.27 -16.69 -22.14
CA ASP A 124 11.52 -17.89 -21.77
C ASP A 124 10.02 -17.59 -21.61
N ARG A 125 9.18 -18.24 -22.44
CA ARG A 125 7.72 -18.07 -22.40
C ARG A 125 7.08 -18.57 -21.11
N SER A 126 7.75 -19.44 -20.37
CA SER A 126 7.32 -19.87 -19.04
C SER A 126 7.51 -18.79 -17.96
N LYS A 127 8.09 -17.65 -18.33
CA LYS A 127 8.34 -16.52 -17.43
C LYS A 127 7.78 -15.22 -17.96
N VAL A 128 7.55 -14.28 -17.04
CA VAL A 128 7.25 -12.87 -17.31
C VAL A 128 8.11 -11.98 -16.43
N ALA A 129 8.42 -10.79 -16.90
CA ALA A 129 9.06 -9.75 -16.10
C ALA A 129 8.01 -8.96 -15.31
N VAL A 130 8.30 -8.66 -14.05
CA VAL A 130 7.63 -7.62 -13.28
C VAL A 130 8.66 -6.57 -12.86
N TYR A 131 8.22 -5.33 -12.72
CA TYR A 131 9.09 -4.19 -12.51
C TYR A 131 8.69 -3.48 -11.22
N TYR A 132 9.68 -3.23 -10.36
CA TYR A 132 9.51 -2.52 -9.10
C TYR A 132 10.52 -1.39 -8.99
N SER A 133 10.18 -0.36 -8.23
CA SER A 133 11.05 0.75 -7.90
C SER A 133 11.80 0.52 -6.60
N CYS A 134 12.84 1.31 -6.38
CA CYS A 134 13.58 1.29 -5.13
C CYS A 134 13.10 2.39 -4.17
N LYS A 135 12.91 2.05 -2.89
CA LYS A 135 12.64 3.05 -1.84
C LYS A 135 13.79 4.06 -1.67
N ALA A 136 15.05 3.65 -1.91
CA ALA A 136 16.21 4.54 -1.85
C ALA A 136 16.28 5.55 -3.01
N ASP A 137 15.62 5.26 -4.14
CA ASP A 137 15.60 6.13 -5.33
C ASP A 137 14.43 7.13 -5.32
N VAL A 138 13.66 7.20 -4.23
CA VAL A 138 12.51 8.11 -4.10
C VAL A 138 12.98 9.56 -4.20
N GLY A 139 12.43 10.29 -5.18
CA GLY A 139 12.75 11.70 -5.43
C GLY A 139 13.79 11.94 -6.53
N THR A 140 14.30 10.89 -7.19
CA THR A 140 15.14 11.06 -8.39
C THR A 140 14.27 11.23 -9.64
N ASP A 141 14.69 12.12 -10.54
CA ASP A 141 13.98 12.41 -11.81
C ASP A 141 14.01 11.23 -12.79
N ASN A 142 15.02 10.35 -12.69
CA ASN A 142 15.19 9.15 -13.50
C ASN A 142 15.14 7.90 -12.61
N ARG A 143 13.99 7.67 -11.98
CA ARG A 143 13.79 6.50 -11.13
C ARG A 143 13.96 5.22 -11.94
N PRO A 144 14.97 4.40 -11.65
CA PRO A 144 15.11 3.12 -12.33
C PRO A 144 14.00 2.17 -11.89
N VAL A 145 13.61 1.29 -12.81
CA VAL A 145 12.82 0.12 -12.48
C VAL A 145 13.71 -1.12 -12.56
N TYR A 146 13.46 -2.05 -11.65
CA TYR A 146 14.24 -3.27 -11.51
C TYR A 146 13.37 -4.46 -11.89
N MET A 147 13.90 -5.29 -12.78
CA MET A 147 13.18 -6.43 -13.35
C MET A 147 13.34 -7.67 -12.48
N PHE A 148 12.22 -8.38 -12.29
CA PHE A 148 12.16 -9.67 -11.62
C PHE A 148 11.38 -10.66 -12.47
N ALA A 149 11.91 -11.87 -12.62
CA ALA A 149 11.19 -12.93 -13.31
C ALA A 149 10.13 -13.57 -12.40
N ARG A 150 8.97 -13.87 -12.98
CA ARG A 150 7.88 -14.64 -12.37
C ARG A 150 7.54 -15.81 -13.28
N ASP A 151 7.22 -16.95 -12.69
CA ASP A 151 6.81 -18.14 -13.45
C ASP A 151 5.34 -18.01 -13.85
N VAL A 152 5.02 -18.45 -15.07
CA VAL A 152 3.65 -18.52 -15.60
C VAL A 152 3.08 -19.88 -15.21
N PRO A 153 1.99 -19.94 -14.41
CA PRO A 153 1.50 -21.19 -13.83
C PRO A 153 1.27 -22.34 -14.83
N SER A 154 0.82 -21.99 -16.03
CA SER A 154 0.46 -22.96 -17.07
C SER A 154 1.63 -23.35 -17.99
N GLY A 155 2.76 -22.65 -17.94
CA GLY A 155 3.95 -22.87 -18.80
C GLY A 155 3.73 -22.65 -20.32
N GLU A 156 2.49 -22.71 -20.81
CA GLU A 156 2.10 -22.69 -22.22
C GLU A 156 1.03 -21.62 -22.54
N GLY A 157 0.75 -20.73 -21.59
CA GLY A 157 -0.27 -19.69 -21.75
C GLY A 157 0.01 -18.72 -22.90
N GLY A 158 -1.04 -18.31 -23.61
CA GLY A 158 -0.97 -17.26 -24.63
C GLY A 158 -0.57 -15.90 -24.03
N SER A 159 -0.33 -14.92 -24.90
CA SER A 159 0.13 -13.59 -24.46
C SER A 159 -0.81 -12.90 -23.46
N GLU A 160 -2.12 -13.07 -23.59
CA GLU A 160 -3.09 -12.54 -22.62
C GLU A 160 -2.94 -13.14 -21.22
N GLU A 161 -2.72 -14.45 -21.12
CA GLU A 161 -2.52 -15.14 -19.85
C GLU A 161 -1.20 -14.76 -19.19
N ARG A 162 -0.15 -14.63 -20.01
CA ARG A 162 1.16 -14.14 -19.55
C ARG A 162 1.07 -12.70 -19.08
N LEU A 163 0.41 -11.82 -19.84
CA LEU A 163 0.18 -10.44 -19.44
C LEU A 163 -0.65 -10.37 -18.14
N ARG A 164 -1.71 -11.18 -18.02
CA ARG A 164 -2.50 -11.27 -16.79
C ARG A 164 -1.63 -11.69 -15.61
N THR A 165 -0.77 -12.69 -15.79
CA THR A 165 0.16 -13.13 -14.75
C THR A 165 1.12 -12.01 -14.33
N ALA A 166 1.69 -11.28 -15.30
CA ALA A 166 2.56 -10.15 -15.02
C ALA A 166 1.84 -9.06 -14.20
N VAL A 167 0.64 -8.65 -14.62
CA VAL A 167 -0.16 -7.63 -13.93
C VAL A 167 -0.51 -8.08 -12.51
N VAL A 168 -0.99 -9.32 -12.34
CA VAL A 168 -1.32 -9.87 -11.02
C VAL A 168 -0.10 -9.90 -10.11
N SER A 169 1.03 -10.43 -10.57
CA SER A 169 2.26 -10.48 -9.77
C SER A 169 2.83 -9.10 -9.46
N TYR A 170 2.53 -8.08 -10.26
CA TYR A 170 2.91 -6.71 -9.96
C TYR A 170 1.99 -6.09 -8.88
N LEU A 171 0.69 -6.37 -8.91
CA LEU A 171 -0.24 -5.96 -7.85
C LEU A 171 0.04 -6.66 -6.52
N GLU A 172 0.43 -7.94 -6.54
CA GLU A 172 0.89 -8.67 -5.34
C GLU A 172 2.13 -8.03 -4.70
N GLY A 173 2.85 -7.20 -5.46
CA GLY A 173 4.06 -6.54 -5.01
C GLY A 173 5.30 -7.44 -4.96
N PRO A 174 6.42 -6.90 -4.48
CA PRO A 174 7.66 -7.66 -4.33
C PRO A 174 7.50 -8.82 -3.34
N ARG A 175 8.18 -9.94 -3.59
CA ARG A 175 8.26 -11.06 -2.63
C ARG A 175 9.02 -10.63 -1.37
N ASP A 176 8.84 -11.33 -0.25
CA ASP A 176 9.50 -11.01 1.03
C ASP A 176 11.00 -10.72 0.90
N ALA A 177 11.74 -11.54 0.15
CA ALA A 177 13.18 -11.37 -0.07
C ALA A 177 13.54 -10.13 -0.92
N GLU A 178 12.63 -9.67 -1.77
CA GLU A 178 12.77 -8.47 -2.61
C GLU A 178 12.35 -7.23 -1.79
N ALA A 179 11.24 -7.30 -1.06
CA ALA A 179 10.79 -6.26 -0.15
C ALA A 179 11.84 -5.98 0.95
N ALA A 180 12.47 -7.02 1.49
CA ALA A 180 13.57 -6.91 2.46
C ALA A 180 14.81 -6.19 1.90
N ARG A 181 14.95 -6.10 0.57
CA ARG A 181 16.00 -5.33 -0.11
C ARG A 181 15.59 -3.89 -0.46
N GLY A 182 14.39 -3.47 -0.07
CA GLY A 182 13.87 -2.12 -0.28
C GLY A 182 13.16 -1.89 -1.62
N TYR A 183 12.85 -2.94 -2.38
CA TYR A 183 11.99 -2.83 -3.56
C TYR A 183 10.54 -2.60 -3.16
N THR A 184 9.81 -1.83 -3.96
CA THR A 184 8.41 -1.47 -3.72
C THR A 184 7.66 -1.36 -5.05
N THR A 185 6.35 -1.56 -5.00
CA THR A 185 5.44 -1.20 -6.09
C THR A 185 4.79 0.15 -5.77
N ALA A 186 4.29 0.85 -6.79
CA ALA A 186 3.49 2.05 -6.60
C ALA A 186 2.10 1.77 -6.02
N PHE A 187 1.65 0.52 -6.11
CA PHE A 187 0.47 0.04 -5.39
C PHE A 187 0.83 -0.19 -3.90
N GLY A 188 -0.12 -0.02 -2.98
CA GLY A 188 0.14 -0.33 -1.56
C GLY A 188 0.31 -1.83 -1.31
N ASP A 189 0.77 -2.21 -0.12
CA ASP A 189 1.11 -3.59 0.27
C ASP A 189 -0.11 -4.55 0.39
N ASP A 190 -1.33 -4.08 0.11
CA ASP A 190 -2.59 -4.80 0.39
C ASP A 190 -3.46 -5.05 -0.85
N VAL A 191 -2.91 -4.96 -2.07
CA VAL A 191 -3.69 -5.24 -3.28
C VAL A 191 -3.84 -6.73 -3.50
N THR A 192 -5.09 -7.18 -3.53
CA THR A 192 -5.41 -8.59 -3.78
C THR A 192 -5.38 -8.90 -5.29
N PRO A 193 -4.94 -10.11 -5.70
CA PRO A 193 -4.90 -10.55 -7.10
C PRO A 193 -6.22 -10.42 -7.87
N ASP A 194 -7.33 -10.54 -7.15
CA ASP A 194 -8.67 -10.45 -7.71
C ASP A 194 -9.09 -9.00 -8.03
N ALA A 195 -8.26 -7.99 -7.73
CA ALA A 195 -8.47 -6.62 -8.20
C ALA A 195 -8.36 -6.48 -9.73
N VAL A 196 -7.84 -7.48 -10.44
CA VAL A 196 -7.88 -7.55 -11.91
C VAL A 196 -9.12 -8.32 -12.37
N ASP A 197 -10.06 -7.63 -13.00
CA ASP A 197 -11.23 -8.26 -13.62
C ASP A 197 -10.79 -9.00 -14.90
N SER A 198 -10.30 -8.26 -15.88
CA SER A 198 -9.95 -8.80 -17.19
C SER A 198 -8.69 -8.15 -17.78
N VAL A 199 -7.99 -8.96 -18.58
CA VAL A 199 -6.85 -8.55 -19.39
C VAL A 199 -7.10 -9.11 -20.78
N THR A 200 -7.17 -8.25 -21.78
CA THR A 200 -7.41 -8.64 -23.17
C THR A 200 -6.45 -7.91 -24.10
N ILE A 201 -6.13 -8.51 -25.23
CA ILE A 201 -5.31 -7.91 -26.28
C ILE A 201 -6.17 -7.75 -27.53
N GLN A 202 -6.34 -6.52 -27.99
CA GLN A 202 -7.11 -6.17 -29.18
C GLN A 202 -6.18 -5.53 -30.22
N GLY A 203 -5.71 -6.33 -31.18
CA GLY A 203 -4.69 -5.89 -32.12
C GLY A 203 -3.36 -5.62 -31.40
N HIS A 204 -2.92 -4.36 -31.38
CA HIS A 204 -1.71 -3.91 -30.70
C HIS A 204 -1.96 -3.20 -29.36
N THR A 205 -3.21 -3.24 -28.87
CA THR A 205 -3.60 -2.60 -27.61
C THR A 205 -3.91 -3.64 -26.54
N ALA A 206 -3.23 -3.54 -25.40
CA ALA A 206 -3.60 -4.23 -24.18
C ALA A 206 -4.69 -3.43 -23.44
N ILE A 207 -5.77 -4.10 -23.04
CA ILE A 207 -6.79 -3.52 -22.18
C ILE A 207 -6.74 -4.24 -20.84
N ILE A 208 -6.39 -3.50 -19.79
CA ILE A 208 -6.34 -3.99 -18.41
C ILE A 208 -7.51 -3.35 -17.65
N ASN A 209 -8.48 -4.16 -17.27
CA ASN A 209 -9.65 -3.71 -16.53
C ASN A 209 -9.55 -4.15 -15.06
N PHE A 210 -9.65 -3.18 -14.15
CA PHE A 210 -9.62 -3.40 -12.72
C PHE A 210 -11.02 -3.35 -12.10
N GLU A 211 -11.17 -4.07 -10.99
CA GLU A 211 -12.33 -4.01 -10.12
C GLU A 211 -12.37 -2.68 -9.32
N PRO A 212 -13.56 -2.13 -9.01
CA PRO A 212 -13.70 -0.86 -8.27
C PRO A 212 -12.90 -0.78 -6.95
N ARG A 213 -12.68 -1.91 -6.28
CA ARG A 213 -11.92 -1.99 -5.03
C ARG A 213 -10.46 -1.53 -5.16
N ILE A 214 -9.88 -1.57 -6.36
CA ILE A 214 -8.49 -1.10 -6.57
C ILE A 214 -8.33 0.36 -6.14
N GLY A 215 -9.42 1.15 -6.17
CA GLY A 215 -9.41 2.56 -5.81
C GLY A 215 -8.91 2.84 -4.39
N ALA A 216 -9.10 1.91 -3.44
CA ALA A 216 -8.59 2.05 -2.08
C ALA A 216 -7.06 1.91 -1.98
N HIS A 217 -6.42 1.39 -3.03
CA HIS A 217 -5.00 1.09 -3.08
C HIS A 217 -4.25 1.85 -4.18
N MET A 218 -4.94 2.77 -4.86
CA MET A 218 -4.33 3.61 -5.87
C MET A 218 -3.35 4.60 -5.22
N PRO A 219 -2.23 4.92 -5.90
CA PRO A 219 -1.28 5.89 -5.41
C PRO A 219 -1.94 7.27 -5.26
N GLY A 220 -1.99 7.79 -4.03
CA GLY A 220 -2.66 9.05 -3.70
C GLY A 220 -1.89 10.34 -4.04
N THR A 221 -0.72 10.24 -4.67
CA THR A 221 0.10 11.41 -5.06
C THR A 221 0.50 11.35 -6.53
N THR A 222 0.67 12.51 -7.17
CA THR A 222 1.11 12.62 -8.57
C THR A 222 2.42 11.90 -8.84
N THR A 223 3.35 11.94 -7.87
CA THR A 223 4.65 11.27 -7.96
C THR A 223 4.51 9.75 -7.95
N ALA A 224 3.71 9.18 -7.05
CA ALA A 224 3.49 7.74 -7.03
C ALA A 224 2.69 7.27 -8.26
N GLY A 225 1.77 8.09 -8.77
CA GLY A 225 1.08 7.83 -10.05
C GLY A 225 2.03 7.78 -11.26
N GLN A 226 3.05 8.63 -11.31
CA GLN A 226 4.08 8.59 -12.37
C GLN A 226 4.94 7.34 -12.28
N VAL A 227 5.31 6.91 -11.07
CA VAL A 227 6.06 5.65 -10.85
C VAL A 227 5.22 4.46 -11.29
N MET A 228 3.94 4.44 -10.90
CA MET A 228 2.99 3.41 -11.33
C MET A 228 2.89 3.32 -12.85
N GLU A 229 2.78 4.46 -13.54
CA GLU A 229 2.71 4.48 -15.01
C GLU A 229 4.01 3.94 -15.62
N LEU A 230 5.18 4.31 -15.08
CA LEU A 230 6.46 3.83 -15.55
C LEU A 230 6.60 2.31 -15.37
N GLU A 231 6.30 1.80 -14.17
CA GLU A 231 6.35 0.37 -13.85
C GLU A 231 5.40 -0.43 -14.76
N LEU A 232 4.15 0.03 -14.92
CA LEU A 232 3.18 -0.58 -15.82
C LEU A 232 3.62 -0.52 -17.29
N ARG A 233 4.21 0.59 -17.73
CA ARG A 233 4.72 0.71 -19.11
C ARG A 233 5.76 -0.37 -19.41
N TRP A 234 6.75 -0.54 -18.54
CA TRP A 234 7.78 -1.58 -18.70
C TRP A 234 7.18 -2.99 -18.61
N LEU A 235 6.21 -3.19 -17.71
CA LEU A 235 5.51 -4.45 -17.55
C LEU A 235 4.73 -4.83 -18.80
N VAL A 236 3.98 -3.93 -19.43
CA VAL A 236 3.12 -4.31 -20.57
C VAL A 236 3.91 -4.33 -21.88
N LEU A 237 4.87 -3.43 -22.07
CA LEU A 237 5.61 -3.33 -23.33
C LEU A 237 6.74 -4.36 -23.47
N GLN A 238 6.92 -5.24 -22.48
CA GLN A 238 7.75 -6.44 -22.63
C GLN A 238 7.21 -7.39 -23.72
N PHE A 239 5.90 -7.33 -24.01
CA PHE A 239 5.25 -8.10 -25.06
C PHE A 239 5.38 -7.34 -26.39
N GLN A 240 6.11 -7.91 -27.35
CA GLN A 240 6.49 -7.22 -28.60
C GLN A 240 5.29 -6.86 -29.49
N GLU A 241 4.21 -7.63 -29.39
CA GLU A 241 2.97 -7.41 -30.12
C GLU A 241 2.14 -6.23 -29.57
N ILE A 242 2.47 -5.73 -28.38
CA ILE A 242 1.75 -4.65 -27.71
C ILE A 242 2.48 -3.32 -27.91
N GLU A 243 1.77 -2.33 -28.45
CA GLU A 243 2.27 -0.98 -28.67
C GLU A 243 1.65 0.02 -27.70
N THR A 244 0.40 -0.21 -27.29
CA THR A 244 -0.36 0.66 -26.39
C THR A 244 -1.09 -0.13 -25.31
N THR A 245 -1.33 0.52 -24.18
CA THR A 245 -2.09 -0.04 -23.05
C THR A 245 -3.16 0.94 -22.60
N THR A 246 -4.39 0.47 -22.50
CA THR A 246 -5.52 1.19 -21.91
C THR A 246 -5.83 0.60 -20.54
N LEU A 247 -5.84 1.46 -19.51
CA LEU A 247 -6.24 1.09 -18.16
C LEU A 247 -7.70 1.48 -17.92
N GLN A 248 -8.50 0.56 -17.39
CA GLN A 248 -9.93 0.75 -17.17
C GLN A 248 -10.32 0.37 -15.74
N LEU A 249 -11.37 1.02 -15.22
CA LEU A 249 -12.00 0.67 -13.96
C LEU A 249 -13.46 0.31 -14.22
N ALA A 250 -13.83 -0.95 -14.02
CA ALA A 250 -15.14 -1.48 -14.37
C ALA A 250 -15.57 -1.12 -15.82
N GLY A 251 -14.64 -1.27 -16.77
CA GLY A 251 -14.84 -1.04 -18.20
C GLY A 251 -14.75 0.42 -18.65
N ASP A 252 -14.42 1.36 -17.75
CA ASP A 252 -14.37 2.79 -18.05
C ASP A 252 -12.96 3.36 -17.80
N CYS A 253 -12.32 3.83 -18.87
CA CYS A 253 -10.99 4.46 -18.83
C CYS A 253 -10.99 5.77 -18.01
N ASN A 254 -12.02 6.60 -18.15
CA ASN A 254 -12.08 7.87 -17.42
C ASN A 254 -12.23 7.62 -15.92
N ARG A 255 -12.90 6.55 -15.51
CA ARG A 255 -13.00 6.20 -14.09
C ARG A 255 -11.66 5.83 -13.51
N PHE A 256 -10.83 5.07 -14.23
CA PHE A 256 -9.49 4.72 -13.78
C PHE A 256 -8.63 5.97 -13.60
N TRP A 257 -8.49 6.79 -14.64
CA TRP A 257 -7.58 7.94 -14.62
C TRP A 257 -8.04 9.06 -13.67
N ARG A 258 -9.34 9.18 -13.39
CA ARG A 258 -9.84 10.09 -12.34
C ARG A 258 -9.35 9.76 -10.94
N LEU A 259 -9.02 8.49 -10.65
CA LEU A 259 -8.38 8.12 -9.38
C LEU A 259 -6.98 8.74 -9.23
N LEU A 260 -6.37 9.15 -10.34
CA LEU A 260 -5.07 9.80 -10.42
C LEU A 260 -5.18 11.29 -10.80
N GLU A 261 -6.40 11.85 -10.75
CA GLU A 261 -6.71 13.23 -11.15
C GLU A 261 -6.29 13.57 -12.59
N GLN A 262 -6.38 12.59 -13.49
CA GLN A 262 -5.96 12.69 -14.88
C GLN A 262 -7.10 12.36 -15.85
N GLU A 263 -6.92 12.77 -17.11
CA GLU A 263 -7.81 12.40 -18.20
C GLU A 263 -7.48 11.00 -18.74
N CYS A 264 -8.47 10.36 -19.36
CA CYS A 264 -8.26 9.08 -20.02
C CYS A 264 -7.17 9.19 -21.09
N ARG A 265 -6.15 8.34 -20.98
CA ARG A 265 -5.07 8.23 -21.96
C ARG A 265 -4.55 6.80 -22.05
N ASP A 266 -3.93 6.50 -23.17
CA ASP A 266 -3.20 5.27 -23.36
C ASP A 266 -1.74 5.43 -22.93
N ILE A 267 -1.15 4.35 -22.45
CA ILE A 267 0.28 4.24 -22.20
C ILE A 267 0.91 3.65 -23.46
N SER A 268 1.77 4.39 -24.14
CA SER A 268 2.48 3.95 -25.35
C SER A 268 3.95 3.63 -25.06
N ARG A 269 4.57 2.93 -26.02
CA ARG A 269 6.03 2.80 -26.13
C ARG A 269 6.75 4.14 -26.22
#